data_AF-A0A803R3D8-F1
#
_entry.id   AF-A0A803R3D8-F1
#
_cell.length_a   1.000
_cell.length_b   1.000
_cell.length_c   1.000
_cell.angle_alpha   90.00
_cell.angle_beta   90.00
_cell.angle_gamma   90.00
#
_symmetry.space_group_name_H-M   'P 1'
#
loop_
_entity.id
_entity.type
_entity.pdbx_description
1 polymer ?
#
loop_
_entity_poly.entity_id
_entity_poly.type
_entity_poly.pdbx_seq_one_letter_code
_entity_poly.pdbx_strand_id
1 'polypeptide(L)'
;MATTENNGFFETEIPTDKKTPPKPLNCLAKLLGGPNQLYASSKTMVSQLVQTNDQYTISTPLSFYNSCPSTITQAKCEANKKWDSSKTVDLPLPPQWGLAPSSYYIPFFPIIGIP
;
A
#
# COMPACT_ATOMS: atom_id res chain seq x y z
N MET A 1 3.18 20.87 5.28
CA MET A 1 2.37 19.83 4.62
C MET A 1 1.11 20.51 4.14
N ALA A 2 0.63 20.17 2.95
CA ALA A 2 -0.56 20.76 2.36
C ALA A 2 -1.50 19.66 1.87
N THR A 3 -2.77 19.99 1.76
CA THR A 3 -3.81 19.11 1.21
C THR A 3 -4.20 19.62 -0.17
N THR A 4 -4.52 18.71 -1.08
CA THR A 4 -4.98 19.07 -2.42
C THR A 4 -6.40 19.63 -2.39
N GLU A 5 -6.67 20.62 -3.23
CA GLU A 5 -8.01 21.11 -3.53
C GLU A 5 -8.82 20.12 -4.39
N ASN A 6 -10.11 20.42 -4.61
CA ASN A 6 -11.02 19.59 -5.43
C ASN A 6 -10.56 19.43 -6.89
N ASN A 7 -9.74 20.35 -7.39
CA ASN A 7 -9.14 20.34 -8.72
C ASN A 7 -7.81 19.54 -8.77
N GLY A 8 -7.32 19.01 -7.63
CA GLY A 8 -6.06 18.28 -7.53
C GLY A 8 -4.80 19.15 -7.39
N PHE A 9 -4.95 20.47 -7.30
CA PHE A 9 -3.83 21.39 -7.08
C PHE A 9 -3.51 21.53 -5.59
N PHE A 10 -2.28 21.91 -5.28
CA PHE A 10 -1.84 22.19 -3.91
C PHE A 10 -0.90 23.38 -3.89
N GLU A 11 -0.95 24.14 -2.80
CA GLU A 11 -0.04 25.26 -2.55
C GLU A 11 0.53 25.13 -1.14
N THR A 12 1.81 25.48 -0.99
CA THR A 12 2.48 25.50 0.32
C THR A 12 3.60 26.51 0.31
N GLU A 13 3.81 27.15 1.45
CA GLU A 13 4.99 27.99 1.66
C GLU A 13 6.23 27.10 1.78
N ILE A 14 7.32 27.51 1.13
CA ILE A 14 8.61 26.87 1.28
C ILE A 14 9.36 27.57 2.40
N PRO A 15 9.90 26.84 3.40
CA PRO A 15 10.69 27.44 4.46
C PRO A 15 12.00 28.00 3.88
N THR A 16 12.03 29.30 3.62
CA THR A 16 13.26 30.03 3.27
C THR A 16 13.93 30.51 4.55
N ASP A 17 15.00 29.83 4.96
CA ASP A 17 15.79 30.28 6.11
C ASP A 17 16.51 31.59 5.75
N LYS A 18 16.21 32.67 6.47
CA LYS A 18 16.52 34.07 6.09
C LYS A 18 18.02 34.42 6.00
N LYS A 19 18.93 33.45 6.18
CA LYS A 19 20.36 33.70 6.43
C LYS A 19 21.34 33.17 5.39
N THR A 20 20.93 32.45 4.35
CA THR A 20 21.90 31.88 3.41
C THR A 20 21.39 31.94 1.97
N PRO A 21 22.21 32.37 0.98
CA PRO A 21 21.82 32.31 -0.43
C PRO A 21 21.39 30.88 -0.81
N PRO A 22 20.46 30.71 -1.77
CA PRO A 22 19.86 29.42 -2.04
C PRO A 22 20.93 28.50 -2.63
N LYS A 23 21.52 27.65 -1.78
CA LYS A 23 22.08 26.37 -2.23
C LYS A 23 20.99 25.67 -3.04
N PRO A 24 21.33 24.86 -4.06
CA PRO A 24 20.32 24.07 -4.75
C PRO A 24 19.57 23.26 -3.69
N LEU A 25 18.32 23.68 -3.46
CA LEU A 25 17.43 23.05 -2.53
C LEU A 25 17.14 21.69 -3.15
N ASN A 26 17.82 20.64 -2.68
CA ASN A 26 17.51 19.25 -3.01
C ASN A 26 16.18 18.84 -2.36
N CYS A 27 15.15 19.65 -2.58
CA CYS A 27 13.84 19.50 -2.00
C CYS A 27 13.00 18.62 -2.93
N LEU A 28 12.32 17.67 -2.31
CA LEU A 28 11.44 16.73 -2.98
C LEU A 28 10.03 16.94 -2.46
N ALA A 29 9.07 17.03 -3.37
CA ALA A 29 7.66 16.94 -3.05
C ALA A 29 7.27 15.45 -3.02
N LYS A 30 6.63 15.02 -1.94
CA LYS A 30 6.15 13.64 -1.79
C LYS A 30 4.66 13.62 -1.52
N LEU A 31 3.94 12.85 -2.32
CA LEU A 31 2.54 12.53 -2.07
C LEU A 31 2.44 11.60 -0.87
N LEU A 32 1.69 11.99 0.15
CA LEU A 32 1.52 11.18 1.37
C LEU A 32 0.41 10.15 1.22
N GLY A 33 -0.61 10.47 0.43
CA GLY A 33 -1.64 9.55 0.00
C GLY A 33 -2.94 10.24 -0.37
N GLY A 34 -3.99 9.44 -0.58
CA GLY A 34 -5.32 9.91 -0.91
C GLY A 34 -6.40 8.98 -0.38
N PRO A 35 -7.69 9.36 -0.49
CA PRO A 35 -8.79 8.62 0.10
C PRO A 35 -8.91 7.18 -0.43
N ASN A 36 -8.54 6.92 -1.68
CA ASN A 36 -8.64 5.60 -2.32
C ASN A 36 -7.31 5.15 -2.94
N GLN A 37 -6.23 5.10 -2.16
CA GLN A 37 -4.92 4.67 -2.63
C GLN A 37 -4.78 3.14 -2.58
N LEU A 38 -4.90 2.46 -3.73
CA LEU A 38 -4.71 1.00 -3.81
C LEU A 38 -3.28 0.60 -4.18
N TYR A 39 -2.61 1.39 -5.02
CA TYR A 39 -1.21 1.15 -5.36
C TYR A 39 -0.47 2.47 -5.56
N ALA A 40 0.78 2.53 -5.11
CA ALA A 40 1.62 3.70 -5.30
C ALA A 40 3.08 3.30 -5.54
N SER A 41 3.74 4.04 -6.43
CA SER A 41 5.14 3.81 -6.80
C SER A 41 5.96 5.03 -6.41
N SER A 42 7.19 4.82 -5.91
CA SER A 42 8.11 5.92 -5.60
C SER A 42 8.35 6.84 -6.80
N LYS A 43 8.29 6.30 -8.03
CA LYS A 43 8.46 7.05 -9.28
C LYS A 43 7.34 8.07 -9.54
N THR A 44 6.13 7.81 -9.07
CA THR A 44 4.96 8.68 -9.27
C THR A 44 4.59 9.47 -8.02
N MET A 45 5.02 9.00 -6.84
CA MET A 45 4.76 9.68 -5.56
C MET A 45 5.77 10.75 -5.19
N VAL A 46 6.93 10.82 -5.86
CA VAL A 46 8.00 11.76 -5.53
C VAL A 46 8.35 12.58 -6.76
N SER A 47 8.42 13.90 -6.60
CA SER A 47 8.83 14.84 -7.65
C SER A 47 9.87 15.81 -7.13
N GLN A 48 10.75 16.28 -8.02
CA GLN A 48 11.73 17.31 -7.69
C GLN A 48 11.09 18.69 -7.79
N LEU A 49 11.44 19.57 -6.87
CA LEU A 49 11.07 20.98 -6.97
C LEU A 49 12.03 21.68 -7.94
N VAL A 50 11.45 22.34 -8.94
CA VAL A 50 12.15 23.17 -9.91
C VAL A 50 11.72 24.61 -9.74
N GLN A 51 12.69 25.52 -9.73
CA GLN A 51 12.43 26.94 -9.67
C GLN A 51 12.11 27.43 -11.09
N THR A 52 10.94 28.02 -11.26
CA THR A 52 10.50 28.71 -12.48
C THR A 52 10.33 30.18 -12.16
N ASN A 53 11.24 31.01 -12.67
CA ASN A 53 11.36 32.42 -12.30
C ASN A 53 11.56 32.58 -10.78
N ASP A 54 10.51 33.03 -10.07
CA ASP A 54 10.50 33.25 -8.62
C ASP A 54 9.55 32.30 -7.86
N GLN A 55 8.98 31.31 -8.56
CA GLN A 55 8.08 30.33 -7.97
C GLN A 55 8.68 28.93 -8.07
N TYR A 56 8.34 28.07 -7.11
CA TYR A 56 8.72 26.68 -7.14
C TYR A 56 7.55 25.84 -7.63
N THR A 57 7.83 24.93 -8.55
CA THR A 57 6.86 23.96 -9.06
C THR A 57 7.46 22.56 -9.06
N ILE A 58 6.63 21.54 -9.21
CA ILE A 58 7.08 20.15 -9.34
C ILE A 58 7.46 19.86 -10.80
N SER A 59 8.55 19.12 -11.00
CA SER A 59 9.00 18.76 -12.36
C SER A 59 8.11 17.70 -13.02
N THR A 60 7.45 16.88 -12.22
CA THR A 60 6.58 15.78 -12.66
C THR A 60 5.29 15.76 -11.86
N PRO A 61 4.14 15.47 -12.49
CA PRO A 61 2.88 15.29 -11.76
C PRO A 61 2.98 14.16 -10.73
N LEU A 62 2.43 14.40 -9.55
CA LEU A 62 2.33 13.40 -8.48
C LEU A 62 1.05 12.58 -8.63
N SER A 63 1.15 11.25 -8.57
CA SER A 63 -0.01 10.37 -8.71
C SER A 63 0.12 9.03 -7.98
N PHE A 64 -1.03 8.46 -7.67
CA PHE A 64 -1.20 7.08 -7.24
C PHE A 64 -2.25 6.39 -8.12
N TYR A 65 -2.31 5.07 -8.03
CA TYR A 65 -3.24 4.25 -8.78
C TYR A 65 -4.41 3.84 -7.90
N ASN A 66 -5.62 3.97 -8.44
CA ASN A 66 -6.87 3.54 -7.81
C ASN A 66 -7.13 2.04 -8.00
N SER A 67 -6.24 1.33 -8.70
CA SER A 67 -6.29 -0.11 -8.94
C SER A 67 -4.87 -0.63 -9.07
N CYS A 68 -4.70 -1.96 -9.01
CA CYS A 68 -3.40 -2.54 -9.34
C CYS A 68 -3.14 -2.42 -10.85
N PRO A 69 -2.12 -1.68 -11.29
CA PRO A 69 -1.81 -1.59 -12.71
C PRO A 69 -1.22 -2.94 -13.18
N SER A 70 -1.94 -3.63 -14.08
CA SER A 70 -1.53 -4.91 -14.67
C SER A 70 -0.29 -4.79 -15.59
N THR A 71 0.02 -3.57 -16.03
CA THR A 71 1.13 -3.27 -16.94
C THR A 71 2.47 -3.07 -16.23
N ILE A 72 2.46 -2.83 -14.91
CA ILE A 72 3.69 -2.62 -14.14
C ILE A 72 4.15 -3.97 -13.59
N THR A 73 5.17 -4.57 -14.20
CA THR A 73 5.74 -5.87 -13.77
C THR A 73 6.22 -5.86 -12.32
N GLN A 74 6.51 -4.68 -11.76
CA GLN A 74 6.90 -4.46 -10.36
C GLN A 74 5.72 -4.16 -9.41
N ALA A 75 4.50 -4.00 -9.94
CA ALA A 75 3.32 -3.89 -9.11
C ALA A 75 3.04 -5.28 -8.54
N LYS A 76 3.66 -5.56 -7.39
CA LYS A 76 3.42 -6.76 -6.59
C LYS A 76 2.03 -6.76 -5.96
N CYS A 77 1.00 -6.29 -6.65
CA CYS A 77 -0.36 -6.63 -6.28
C CYS A 77 -0.64 -8.03 -6.82
N GLU A 78 0.11 -8.99 -6.28
CA GLU A 78 -0.13 -10.42 -6.44
C GLU A 78 -1.38 -10.78 -5.63
N ALA A 79 -2.56 -10.33 -6.11
CA ALA A 79 -3.83 -10.90 -5.71
C ALA A 79 -4.05 -12.28 -6.37
N ASN A 80 -3.17 -12.68 -7.31
CA ASN A 80 -3.35 -13.86 -8.17
C ASN A 80 -2.17 -14.84 -8.17
N LYS A 81 -1.58 -15.13 -7.00
CA LYS A 81 -0.90 -16.40 -6.79
C LYS A 81 -1.34 -17.00 -5.46
N LYS A 82 -2.49 -17.67 -5.53
CA LYS A 82 -3.05 -18.52 -4.48
C LYS A 82 -3.06 -17.84 -3.10
N TRP A 83 -4.13 -17.09 -2.83
CA TRP A 83 -4.68 -17.12 -1.48
C TRP A 83 -5.12 -18.58 -1.23
N ASP A 84 -4.16 -19.42 -0.85
CA ASP A 84 -4.45 -20.72 -0.26
C ASP A 84 -5.07 -20.38 1.09
N SER A 85 -6.40 -20.30 1.11
CA SER A 85 -7.24 -20.12 2.28
C SER A 85 -6.63 -20.93 3.41
N SER A 86 -5.99 -20.27 4.40
CA SER A 86 -5.22 -20.87 5.51
C SER A 86 -5.56 -22.35 5.69
N LYS A 87 -4.91 -23.20 4.89
CA LYS A 87 -5.05 -24.63 5.05
C LYS A 87 -4.24 -24.87 6.29
N THR A 88 -4.93 -25.03 7.42
CA THR A 88 -4.35 -25.57 8.64
C THR A 88 -3.49 -26.73 8.20
N VAL A 89 -2.17 -26.59 8.33
CA VAL A 89 -1.26 -27.68 8.09
C VAL A 89 -1.59 -28.68 9.19
N ASP A 90 -2.33 -29.73 8.87
CA ASP A 90 -2.53 -30.86 9.77
C ASP A 90 -1.18 -31.57 9.91
N LEU A 91 -0.32 -31.03 10.79
CA LEU A 91 0.85 -31.73 11.24
C LEU A 91 0.37 -33.00 11.97
N PRO A 92 0.94 -34.18 11.66
CA PRO A 92 0.64 -35.37 12.45
C PRO A 92 0.95 -35.05 13.91
N LEU A 93 -0.06 -35.16 14.77
CA LEU A 93 0.07 -34.86 16.19
C LEU A 93 1.23 -35.68 16.76
N PRO A 94 2.30 -35.03 17.28
CA PRO A 94 3.36 -35.77 17.94
C PRO A 94 2.75 -36.48 19.16
N PRO A 95 3.08 -37.77 19.41
CA PRO A 95 2.46 -38.59 20.46
C PRO A 95 2.51 -38.02 21.89
N GLN A 96 3.29 -36.96 22.11
CA GLN A 96 3.57 -36.35 23.41
C GLN A 96 2.67 -35.14 23.73
N TRP A 97 1.87 -34.66 22.79
CA TRP A 97 0.89 -33.60 23.06
C TRP A 97 -0.43 -34.25 23.49
N GLY A 98 -0.60 -34.40 24.81
CA GLY A 98 -1.80 -34.98 25.41
C GLY A 98 -3.09 -34.32 24.89
N LEU A 99 -4.16 -35.14 24.85
CA LEU A 99 -5.52 -34.85 24.37
C LEU A 99 -5.58 -33.91 23.16
N ALA A 100 -5.76 -34.52 21.98
CA ALA A 100 -6.04 -33.82 20.74
C ALA A 100 -7.19 -32.81 20.94
N PRO A 101 -7.10 -31.60 20.35
CA PRO A 101 -8.21 -30.65 20.34
C PRO A 101 -9.49 -31.34 19.87
N SER A 102 -10.60 -31.13 20.57
CA SER A 102 -11.91 -31.75 20.29
C SER A 102 -12.45 -31.45 18.90
N SER A 103 -11.83 -30.55 18.15
CA SER A 103 -12.15 -30.24 16.76
C SER A 103 -11.81 -31.35 15.76
N TYR A 104 -10.98 -32.35 16.12
CA TYR A 104 -10.68 -33.49 15.25
C TYR A 104 -11.71 -34.63 15.34
N TYR A 105 -12.62 -34.56 16.32
CA TYR A 105 -13.74 -35.48 16.44
C TYR A 105 -14.99 -34.78 15.92
N ILE A 106 -15.12 -34.73 14.59
CA ILE A 106 -16.42 -34.48 13.98
C ILE A 106 -17.21 -35.78 14.17
N PRO A 107 -18.27 -35.82 15.01
CA PRO A 107 -19.10 -37.00 15.12
C PRO A 107 -19.82 -37.20 13.78
N PHE A 108 -19.41 -38.23 13.04
CA PHE A 108 -20.19 -38.73 11.92
C PHE A 108 -21.49 -39.29 12.50
N PHE A 109 -22.56 -38.49 12.46
CA PHE A 109 -23.90 -39.00 12.74
C PHE A 109 -24.32 -39.80 11.51
N PRO A 110 -24.45 -41.15 11.59
CA PRO A 110 -25.07 -41.88 10.51
C PRO A 110 -26.50 -41.35 10.37
N ILE A 111 -26.87 -40.89 9.19
CA ILE A 111 -28.27 -40.64 8.84
C ILE A 111 -28.92 -42.03 8.85
N ILE A 112 -29.42 -42.45 10.01
CA ILE A 112 -30.29 -43.61 10.16
C ILE A 112 -31.52 -43.28 9.32
N GLY A 113 -31.82 -44.16 8.37
CA GLY A 113 -32.97 -44.09 7.49
C GLY A 113 -34.23 -43.76 8.28
N ILE A 114 -34.69 -42.53 8.07
CA ILE A 114 -36.04 -42.06 8.37
C ILE A 114 -36.98 -42.93 7.50
N PRO A 115 -38.09 -43.44 8.07
CA PRO A 115 -38.78 -44.69 7.71
C PRO A 115 -39.39 -44.75 6.31
#